data_AF-A0A1I8FXR7-F1
#
_entry.id   AF-A0A1I8FXR7-F1
#
_cell.length_a   1.000
_cell.length_b   1.000
_cell.length_c   1.000
_cell.angle_alpha   90.00
_cell.angle_beta   90.00
_cell.angle_gamma   90.00
#
_symmetry.space_group_name_H-M   'P 1'
#
loop_
_entity.id
_entity.type
_entity.pdbx_description
1 polymer ?
#
loop_
_entity_poly.entity_id
_entity_poly.type
_entity_poly.pdbx_seq_one_letter_code
_entity_poly.pdbx_strand_id
1 'polypeptide(L)'
;MGQILTRRQYEDLLIDGLAVAAVSNAARQQSNRADRSRALARFRDLSELPPELALAILSHLGPTDLCLAACVWGHLANDELLWQALCKNAWAYCTAYSVPGRSYRQLYLRLDEASLSFNADCFDGFACFLRHEILIDEPGELALFFHGARVLDRRQVSRFMETRPDVLDKLMERKSFENQFLPNALRKFFNEVEAPNARNEYLSLLLDRFSLRFVASNPGTGLSKEMVFILCYSLILLSVDLCSPHVKNKMSKREFIRNTRRATTPISDDFLGHLYDNIYLVGHVAPTTACSY
;
A
#
# COMPACT_ATOMS: atom_id res chain seq x y z
N MET A 1 36.92 -61.81 -30.81
CA MET A 1 38.25 -61.18 -30.76
C MET A 1 38.06 -59.68 -30.57
N GLY A 2 37.76 -59.23 -29.35
CA GLY A 2 37.72 -57.80 -29.03
C GLY A 2 39.13 -57.37 -28.66
N GLN A 3 39.75 -56.48 -29.44
CA GLN A 3 41.07 -55.93 -29.12
C GLN A 3 40.95 -55.06 -27.85
N ILE A 4 41.67 -55.44 -26.80
CA ILE A 4 41.77 -54.66 -25.56
C ILE A 4 42.69 -53.47 -25.87
N LEU A 5 42.13 -52.27 -25.88
CA LEU A 5 42.88 -51.03 -26.10
C LEU A 5 43.93 -50.84 -24.99
N THR A 6 45.14 -50.44 -25.38
CA THR A 6 46.21 -50.14 -24.43
C THR A 6 45.91 -48.83 -23.68
N ARG A 7 46.42 -48.69 -22.45
CA ARG A 7 46.17 -47.51 -21.59
C ARG A 7 46.42 -46.16 -22.29
N ARG A 8 47.45 -46.07 -23.16
CA ARG A 8 47.73 -44.87 -23.97
C ARG A 8 46.63 -44.56 -24.98
N GLN A 9 46.07 -45.58 -25.63
CA GLN A 9 44.96 -45.40 -26.59
C GLN A 9 43.67 -44.92 -25.89
N TYR A 10 43.46 -45.32 -24.62
CA TYR A 10 42.34 -44.84 -23.81
C TYR A 10 42.52 -43.38 -23.39
N GLU A 11 43.75 -42.96 -23.06
CA GLU A 11 44.09 -41.57 -22.72
C GLU A 11 43.94 -40.64 -23.93
N ASP A 12 44.36 -41.05 -25.12
CA ASP A 12 44.18 -40.28 -26.37
C ASP A 12 42.69 -40.10 -26.74
N LEU A 13 41.89 -41.18 -26.65
CA LEU A 13 40.43 -41.12 -26.87
C LEU A 13 39.71 -40.20 -25.87
N LEU A 14 40.20 -40.11 -24.63
CA LEU A 14 39.68 -39.21 -23.60
C LEU A 14 40.05 -37.74 -23.88
N ILE A 15 41.28 -37.48 -24.32
CA ILE A 15 41.74 -36.13 -24.67
C ILE A 15 40.98 -35.61 -25.90
N ASP A 16 40.81 -36.45 -26.93
CA ASP A 16 40.04 -36.10 -28.13
C ASP A 16 38.55 -35.88 -27.81
N GLY A 17 37.96 -36.71 -26.95
CA GLY A 17 36.58 -36.54 -26.49
C GLY A 17 36.36 -35.24 -25.71
N LEU A 18 37.32 -34.86 -24.85
CA LEU A 18 37.29 -33.60 -24.10
C LEU A 18 37.52 -32.39 -25.02
N ALA A 19 38.40 -32.49 -26.02
CA ALA A 19 38.64 -31.44 -27.00
C ALA A 19 37.39 -31.18 -27.88
N VAL A 20 36.72 -32.23 -28.35
CA VAL A 20 35.48 -32.13 -29.12
C VAL A 20 34.35 -31.53 -28.28
N ALA A 21 34.23 -31.92 -27.00
CA ALA A 21 33.26 -31.34 -26.08
C ALA A 21 33.52 -29.84 -25.80
N ALA A 22 34.79 -29.43 -25.65
CA ALA A 22 35.19 -28.04 -25.46
C ALA A 22 34.88 -27.17 -26.70
N VAL A 23 35.18 -27.67 -27.90
CA VAL A 23 34.88 -26.98 -29.17
C VAL A 23 33.37 -26.87 -29.38
N SER A 24 32.59 -27.92 -29.07
CA SER A 24 31.13 -27.91 -29.16
C SER A 24 30.49 -26.89 -28.20
N ASN A 25 31.03 -26.78 -26.97
CA ASN A 25 30.57 -25.79 -26.00
C ASN A 25 30.96 -24.36 -26.40
N ALA A 26 32.18 -24.15 -26.93
CA ALA A 26 32.61 -22.85 -27.44
C ALA A 26 31.78 -22.40 -28.65
N ALA A 27 31.47 -23.32 -29.57
CA ALA A 27 30.60 -23.06 -30.72
C ALA A 27 29.15 -22.77 -30.30
N ARG A 28 28.61 -23.47 -29.28
CA ARG A 28 27.29 -23.16 -28.69
C ARG A 28 27.26 -21.80 -28.00
N GLN A 29 28.33 -21.42 -27.30
CA GLN A 29 28.45 -20.10 -26.69
C GLN A 29 28.57 -18.97 -27.74
N GLN A 30 29.28 -19.21 -28.84
CA GLN A 30 29.35 -18.28 -29.97
C GLN A 30 28.03 -18.17 -30.74
N SER A 31 27.33 -19.28 -30.98
CA SER A 31 25.99 -19.26 -31.59
C SER A 31 24.98 -18.49 -30.74
N ASN A 32 24.95 -18.73 -29.43
CA ASN A 32 24.10 -17.97 -28.52
C ASN A 32 24.45 -16.47 -28.46
N ARG A 33 25.74 -16.10 -28.56
CA ARG A 33 26.17 -14.69 -28.66
C ARG A 33 25.74 -14.06 -30.00
N ALA A 34 25.85 -14.80 -31.10
CA ALA A 34 25.46 -14.34 -32.44
C ALA A 34 23.94 -14.19 -32.59
N ASP A 35 23.15 -15.12 -32.04
CA ASP A 35 21.68 -15.03 -32.04
C ASP A 35 21.19 -13.90 -31.14
N ARG A 36 21.85 -13.67 -29.99
CA ARG A 36 21.58 -12.51 -29.13
C ARG A 36 21.96 -11.20 -29.81
N SER A 37 23.06 -11.16 -30.57
CA SER A 37 23.47 -10.02 -31.39
C SER A 37 22.48 -9.74 -32.53
N ARG A 38 21.94 -10.77 -33.19
CA ARG A 38 20.87 -10.64 -34.21
C ARG A 38 19.55 -10.16 -33.61
N ALA A 39 19.19 -10.63 -32.42
CA ALA A 39 18.00 -10.18 -31.70
C ALA A 39 18.13 -8.71 -31.26
N LEU A 40 19.31 -8.31 -30.77
CA LEU A 40 19.63 -6.91 -30.44
C LEU A 40 19.60 -6.01 -31.67
N ALA A 41 20.08 -6.47 -32.83
CA ALA A 41 20.01 -5.73 -34.10
C ALA A 41 18.58 -5.52 -34.63
N ARG A 42 17.58 -6.21 -34.05
CA ARG A 42 16.17 -6.08 -34.45
C ARG A 42 15.44 -4.95 -33.73
N PHE A 43 15.95 -4.53 -32.57
CA PHE A 43 15.43 -3.36 -31.87
C PHE A 43 16.19 -2.13 -32.37
N ARG A 44 15.47 -1.19 -32.99
CA ARG A 44 16.05 0.12 -33.30
C ARG A 44 16.40 0.82 -31.99
N ASP A 45 17.49 1.58 -32.01
CA ASP A 45 17.88 2.36 -30.85
C ASP A 45 16.76 3.37 -30.53
N LEU A 46 16.42 3.53 -29.25
CA LEU A 46 15.36 4.45 -28.84
C LEU A 46 15.68 5.91 -29.22
N SER A 47 16.96 6.26 -29.34
CA SER A 47 17.40 7.58 -29.81
C SER A 47 17.07 7.85 -31.29
N GLU A 48 16.79 6.81 -32.08
CA GLU A 48 16.39 6.93 -33.48
C GLU A 48 14.87 7.05 -33.66
N LEU A 49 14.09 6.86 -32.60
CA LEU A 49 12.64 6.99 -32.63
C LEU A 49 12.22 8.45 -32.36
N PRO A 50 11.01 8.84 -32.79
CA PRO A 50 10.40 10.07 -32.31
C PRO A 50 10.39 10.11 -30.77
N PRO A 51 10.73 11.24 -30.14
CA PRO A 51 10.91 11.33 -28.69
C PRO A 51 9.64 10.93 -27.94
N GLU A 52 8.46 11.21 -28.49
CA GLU A 52 7.17 10.84 -27.90
C GLU A 52 7.03 9.31 -27.79
N LEU A 53 7.47 8.58 -28.81
CA LEU A 53 7.41 7.12 -28.84
C LEU A 53 8.47 6.51 -27.90
N ALA A 54 9.66 7.08 -27.87
CA ALA A 54 10.72 6.64 -26.95
C ALA A 54 10.30 6.85 -25.48
N LEU A 55 9.75 8.01 -25.15
CA LEU A 55 9.23 8.31 -23.81
C LEU A 55 8.03 7.42 -23.46
N ALA A 56 7.13 7.13 -24.41
CA ALA A 56 6.03 6.20 -24.19
C ALA A 56 6.53 4.79 -23.82
N ILE A 57 7.57 4.29 -24.50
CA ILE A 57 8.19 3.00 -24.16
C ILE A 57 8.83 3.05 -22.76
N LEU A 58 9.59 4.11 -22.47
CA LEU A 58 10.28 4.28 -21.18
C LEU A 58 9.29 4.49 -20.01
N SER A 59 8.10 5.03 -20.26
CA SER A 59 7.06 5.23 -19.24
C SER A 59 6.54 3.93 -18.61
N HIS A 60 6.80 2.79 -19.25
CA HIS A 60 6.47 1.47 -18.71
C HIS A 60 7.55 0.90 -17.78
N LEU A 61 8.72 1.54 -17.69
CA LEU A 61 9.83 1.09 -16.85
C LEU A 61 9.69 1.58 -15.41
N GLY A 62 10.12 0.73 -14.47
CA GLY A 62 10.27 1.11 -13.08
C GLY A 62 11.49 2.02 -12.84
N PRO A 63 11.63 2.62 -11.64
CA PRO A 63 12.72 3.56 -11.34
C PRO A 63 14.11 2.94 -11.47
N THR A 64 14.28 1.67 -11.13
CA THR A 64 15.55 0.94 -11.27
C THR A 64 15.91 0.71 -12.73
N ASP A 65 14.96 0.24 -13.54
CA ASP A 65 15.16 0.02 -14.97
C ASP A 65 15.40 1.34 -15.70
N LEU A 66 14.75 2.43 -15.29
CA LEU A 66 14.98 3.76 -15.82
C LEU A 66 16.39 4.28 -15.47
N CYS A 67 16.89 4.00 -14.27
CA CYS A 67 18.28 4.31 -13.90
C CYS A 67 19.29 3.54 -14.78
N LEU A 68 19.01 2.27 -15.10
CA LEU A 68 19.85 1.48 -16.01
C LEU A 68 19.74 1.99 -17.46
N ALA A 69 18.53 2.32 -17.91
CA ALA A 69 18.28 2.91 -19.22
C ALA A 69 19.03 4.23 -19.39
N ALA A 70 19.17 5.04 -18.33
CA ALA A 70 19.93 6.29 -18.35
C ALA A 70 21.43 6.12 -18.63
N CYS A 71 22.01 4.93 -18.41
CA CYS A 71 23.39 4.65 -18.81
C CYS A 71 23.59 4.62 -20.34
N VAL A 72 22.50 4.40 -21.10
CA VAL A 72 22.53 4.31 -22.57
C VAL A 72 21.77 5.48 -23.20
N TRP A 73 20.58 5.80 -22.68
CA TRP A 73 19.67 6.82 -23.19
C TRP A 73 19.50 7.96 -22.19
N GLY A 74 20.61 8.55 -21.73
CA GLY A 74 20.61 9.54 -20.64
C GLY A 74 19.66 10.73 -20.84
N HIS A 75 19.48 11.22 -22.06
CA HIS A 75 18.59 12.35 -22.35
C HIS A 75 17.09 11.96 -22.34
N LEU A 76 16.76 10.69 -22.60
CA LEU A 76 15.37 10.19 -22.61
C LEU A 76 14.98 9.65 -21.24
N ALA A 77 15.86 8.86 -20.60
CA ALA A 77 15.58 8.21 -19.33
C ALA A 77 15.68 9.15 -18.12
N ASN A 78 16.34 10.32 -18.26
CA ASN A 78 16.31 11.38 -17.25
C ASN A 78 15.26 12.47 -17.55
N ASP A 79 14.32 12.20 -18.46
CA ASP A 79 13.25 13.15 -18.77
C ASP A 79 12.40 13.47 -17.54
N GLU A 80 12.12 14.75 -17.33
CA GLU A 80 11.45 15.24 -16.13
C GLU A 80 9.99 14.79 -16.04
N LEU A 81 9.29 14.60 -17.17
CA LEU A 81 7.90 14.15 -17.18
C LEU A 81 7.79 12.67 -16.79
N LEU A 82 8.75 11.84 -17.19
CA LEU A 82 8.81 10.44 -16.76
C LEU A 82 8.97 10.32 -15.24
N TRP A 83 9.97 11.01 -14.68
CA TRP A 83 10.20 10.98 -13.24
C TRP A 83 9.06 11.64 -12.45
N GLN A 84 8.42 12.69 -13.01
CA GLN A 84 7.23 13.30 -12.43
C GLN A 84 6.06 12.31 -12.37
N ALA A 85 5.83 11.55 -13.45
CA ALA A 85 4.78 10.53 -13.49
C ALA A 85 5.04 9.43 -12.46
N LEU A 86 6.29 8.95 -12.35
CA LEU A 86 6.68 7.97 -11.33
C LEU A 86 6.44 8.50 -9.91
N CYS A 87 6.86 9.74 -9.64
CA CYS A 87 6.63 10.42 -8.37
C CYS A 87 5.14 10.46 -8.02
N LYS A 88 4.31 11.01 -8.91
CA LYS A 88 2.86 11.18 -8.68
C LYS A 88 2.09 9.87 -8.60
N ASN A 89 2.62 8.80 -9.20
CA ASN A 89 2.02 7.48 -9.09
C ASN A 89 2.29 6.83 -7.72
N ALA A 90 3.49 7.01 -7.18
CA ALA A 90 3.90 6.48 -5.87
C ALA A 90 3.40 7.34 -4.70
N TRP A 91 3.54 8.66 -4.83
CA TRP A 91 3.11 9.70 -3.89
C TRP A 91 2.21 10.69 -4.63
N ALA A 92 0.90 10.51 -4.54
CA ALA A 92 -0.05 11.34 -5.30
C ALA A 92 0.05 12.84 -4.97
N TYR A 93 0.55 13.17 -3.78
CA TYR A 93 0.73 14.52 -3.30
C TYR A 93 2.04 14.63 -2.53
N CYS A 94 2.77 15.74 -2.70
CA CYS A 94 3.76 16.24 -1.73
C CYS A 94 3.96 17.74 -1.94
N THR A 95 4.31 18.46 -0.88
CA THR A 95 4.48 19.92 -0.91
C THR A 95 5.58 20.33 -1.89
N ALA A 96 6.62 19.52 -2.00
CA ALA A 96 7.73 19.69 -2.94
C ALA A 96 7.33 19.82 -4.43
N TYR A 97 6.18 19.30 -4.86
CA TYR A 97 5.73 19.45 -6.26
C TYR A 97 5.41 20.89 -6.64
N SER A 98 5.14 21.75 -5.66
CA SER A 98 4.86 23.17 -5.88
C SER A 98 6.14 24.00 -6.13
N VAL A 99 7.31 23.46 -5.80
CA VAL A 99 8.58 24.18 -5.88
C VAL A 99 9.11 24.11 -7.31
N PRO A 100 9.19 25.24 -8.04
CA PRO A 100 9.67 25.24 -9.42
C PRO A 100 11.18 24.93 -9.50
N GLY A 101 11.61 24.32 -10.60
CA GLY A 101 13.03 24.10 -10.91
C GLY A 101 13.70 22.92 -10.19
N ARG A 102 12.96 22.12 -9.42
CA ARG A 102 13.48 20.90 -8.80
C ARG A 102 13.43 19.74 -9.80
N SER A 103 14.52 18.96 -9.89
CA SER A 103 14.54 17.74 -10.71
C SER A 103 13.71 16.64 -10.05
N TYR A 104 12.73 16.11 -10.79
CA TYR A 104 11.87 15.02 -10.33
C TYR A 104 12.64 13.73 -10.10
N ARG A 105 13.74 13.49 -10.83
CA ARG A 105 14.60 12.33 -10.58
C ARG A 105 15.22 12.39 -9.18
N GLN A 106 15.82 13.54 -8.84
CA GLN A 106 16.41 13.72 -7.50
C GLN A 106 15.35 13.69 -6.41
N LEU A 107 14.18 14.28 -6.66
CA LEU A 107 13.05 14.25 -5.75
C LEU A 107 12.55 12.82 -5.52
N TYR A 108 12.44 12.00 -6.57
CA TYR A 108 12.04 10.60 -6.48
C TYR A 108 12.98 9.83 -5.55
N LEU A 109 14.30 9.95 -5.75
CA LEU A 109 15.28 9.24 -4.94
C LEU A 109 15.20 9.62 -3.45
N ARG A 110 15.01 10.91 -3.14
CA ARG A 110 14.84 11.38 -1.76
C ARG A 110 13.51 10.93 -1.16
N LEU A 111 12.43 10.92 -1.95
CA LEU A 111 11.12 10.40 -1.55
C LEU A 111 11.19 8.91 -1.23
N ASP A 112 11.90 8.14 -2.06
CA ASP A 112 12.09 6.70 -1.88
C ASP A 112 12.89 6.41 -0.61
N GLU A 113 14.04 7.06 -0.42
CA GLU A 113 14.87 6.96 0.79
C GLU A 113 14.10 7.34 2.07
N ALA A 114 13.38 8.46 2.06
CA ALA A 114 12.58 8.90 3.20
C ALA A 114 11.39 7.95 3.46
N SER A 115 10.78 7.38 2.41
CA SER A 115 9.70 6.39 2.55
C SER A 115 10.18 5.06 3.11
N LEU A 116 11.35 4.58 2.68
CA LEU A 116 12.00 3.41 3.26
C LEU A 116 12.31 3.65 4.75
N SER A 117 12.82 4.84 5.09
CA SER A 117 13.09 5.23 6.47
C SER A 117 11.81 5.28 7.30
N PHE A 118 10.72 5.85 6.75
CA PHE A 118 9.41 5.93 7.40
C PHE A 118 8.80 4.54 7.65
N ASN A 119 8.97 3.62 6.71
CA ASN A 119 8.49 2.25 6.83
C ASN A 119 9.25 1.48 7.91
N ALA A 120 10.52 1.82 8.17
CA ALA A 120 11.29 1.28 9.28
C ALA A 120 10.88 1.92 10.63
N ASP A 121 10.88 3.25 10.71
CA ASP A 121 10.35 4.02 11.83
C ASP A 121 9.71 5.33 11.36
N CYS A 122 8.44 5.53 11.74
CA CYS A 122 7.66 6.67 11.26
C CYS A 122 8.23 8.04 11.68
N PHE A 123 8.94 8.15 12.81
CA PHE A 123 9.45 9.42 13.31
C PHE A 123 10.75 9.81 12.62
N ASP A 124 11.65 8.85 12.44
CA ASP A 124 12.90 9.06 11.71
C ASP A 124 12.62 9.38 10.23
N GLY A 125 11.69 8.64 9.61
CA GLY A 125 11.26 8.94 8.24
C GLY A 125 10.59 10.30 8.09
N PHE A 126 9.77 10.72 9.07
CA PHE A 126 9.19 12.06 9.08
C PHE A 126 10.25 13.16 9.17
N ALA A 127 11.25 13.00 10.05
CA ALA A 127 12.38 13.91 10.13
C ALA A 127 13.17 13.97 8.80
N CYS A 128 13.27 12.85 8.09
CA CYS A 128 13.89 12.79 6.77
C CYS A 128 13.08 13.57 5.72
N PHE A 129 11.75 13.44 5.69
CA PHE A 129 10.88 14.21 4.80
C PHE A 129 11.03 15.72 5.01
N LEU A 130 11.12 16.17 6.26
CA LEU A 130 11.34 17.58 6.58
C LEU A 130 12.76 18.05 6.18
N ARG A 131 13.79 17.26 6.49
CA ARG A 131 15.18 17.58 6.15
C ARG A 131 15.40 17.77 4.65
N HIS A 132 14.72 16.98 3.83
CA HIS A 132 14.80 17.06 2.38
C HIS A 132 13.86 18.09 1.77
N GLU A 133 13.12 18.84 2.58
CA GLU A 133 12.11 19.82 2.15
C GLU A 133 11.11 19.17 1.18
N ILE A 134 10.72 17.92 1.49
CA ILE A 134 9.70 17.18 0.74
C ILE A 134 8.32 17.61 1.23
N LEU A 135 8.20 17.75 2.55
CA LEU A 135 6.99 18.11 3.26
C LEU A 135 7.22 19.35 4.12
N ILE A 136 6.13 20.07 4.37
CA ILE A 136 6.04 21.04 5.45
C ILE A 136 5.23 20.45 6.60
N ASP A 137 5.56 20.84 7.83
CA ASP A 137 4.82 20.40 9.03
C ASP A 137 3.52 21.19 9.19
N GLU A 138 2.62 21.03 8.23
CA GLU A 138 1.26 21.58 8.26
C GLU A 138 0.25 20.42 8.20
N PRO A 139 -0.71 20.33 9.13
CA PRO A 139 -1.58 19.15 9.25
C PRO A 139 -2.38 18.78 7.99
N GLY A 140 -2.87 19.76 7.23
CA GLY A 140 -3.59 19.53 5.97
C GLY A 140 -2.69 18.95 4.87
N GLU A 141 -1.49 19.49 4.73
CA GLU A 141 -0.45 19.02 3.80
C GLU A 141 -0.01 17.59 4.12
N LEU A 142 0.21 17.31 5.40
CA LEU A 142 0.56 15.97 5.87
C LEU A 142 -0.59 14.99 5.62
N ALA A 143 -1.83 15.38 5.90
CA ALA A 143 -3.00 14.54 5.63
C ALA A 143 -3.15 14.24 4.12
N LEU A 144 -2.87 15.21 3.24
CA LEU A 144 -2.84 15.03 1.79
C LEU A 144 -1.78 14.01 1.37
N PHE A 145 -0.56 14.16 1.90
CA PHE A 145 0.56 13.26 1.60
C PHE A 145 0.26 11.82 2.04
N PHE A 146 -0.07 11.59 3.32
CA PHE A 146 -0.29 10.23 3.85
C PHE A 146 -1.51 9.52 3.26
N HIS A 147 -2.52 10.27 2.81
CA HIS A 147 -3.64 9.70 2.08
C HIS A 147 -3.21 9.17 0.70
N GLY A 148 -2.39 9.95 -0.02
CA GLY A 148 -1.96 9.68 -1.40
C GLY A 148 -0.70 8.82 -1.55
N ALA A 149 0.06 8.60 -0.48
CA ALA A 149 1.30 7.83 -0.50
C ALA A 149 1.02 6.32 -0.41
N ARG A 150 1.15 5.62 -1.55
CA ARG A 150 0.83 4.18 -1.65
C ARG A 150 1.98 3.27 -1.19
N VAL A 151 3.19 3.82 -1.16
CA VAL A 151 4.44 3.10 -0.83
C VAL A 151 4.66 3.00 0.69
N LEU A 152 3.95 3.81 1.48
CA LEU A 152 4.11 3.82 2.93
C LEU A 152 3.40 2.66 3.60
N ASP A 153 4.07 2.07 4.60
CA ASP A 153 3.50 1.06 5.48
C ASP A 153 2.37 1.69 6.32
N ARG A 154 1.16 1.14 6.16
CA ARG A 154 -0.04 1.61 6.84
C ARG A 154 0.07 1.48 8.37
N ARG A 155 0.92 0.58 8.88
CA ARG A 155 1.17 0.43 10.31
C ARG A 155 1.92 1.62 10.87
N GLN A 156 2.95 2.05 10.16
CA GLN A 156 3.76 3.22 10.51
C GLN A 156 2.95 4.51 10.35
N VAL A 157 2.12 4.61 9.31
CA VAL A 157 1.18 5.74 9.17
C VAL A 157 0.24 5.80 10.37
N SER A 158 -0.34 4.67 10.78
CA SER A 158 -1.26 4.63 11.92
C SER A 158 -0.57 5.00 13.24
N ARG A 159 0.65 4.50 13.47
CA ARG A 159 1.50 4.87 14.62
C ARG A 159 1.84 6.36 14.63
N PHE A 160 2.11 6.96 13.48
CA PHE A 160 2.33 8.40 13.37
C PHE A 160 1.07 9.20 13.73
N MET A 161 -0.09 8.80 13.18
CA MET A 161 -1.38 9.44 13.42
C MET A 161 -1.83 9.34 14.89
N GLU A 162 -1.40 8.31 15.63
CA GLU A 162 -1.62 8.19 17.08
C GLU A 162 -0.98 9.34 17.87
N THR A 163 0.20 9.79 17.44
CA THR A 163 0.92 10.91 18.08
C THR A 163 0.52 12.29 17.54
N ARG A 164 -0.12 12.33 16.36
CA ARG A 164 -0.49 13.54 15.63
C ARG A 164 -2.01 13.58 15.36
N PRO A 165 -2.84 13.77 16.40
CA PRO A 165 -4.31 13.81 16.25
C PRO A 165 -4.77 14.98 15.37
N ASP A 166 -3.99 16.07 15.30
CA ASP A 166 -4.19 17.20 14.39
C ASP A 166 -4.19 16.78 12.92
N VAL A 167 -3.25 15.90 12.53
CA VAL A 167 -3.16 15.36 11.16
C VAL A 167 -4.30 14.36 10.91
N LEU A 168 -4.62 13.53 11.90
CA LEU A 168 -5.76 12.60 11.82
C LEU A 168 -7.07 13.37 11.60
N ASP A 169 -7.29 14.49 12.28
CA ASP A 169 -8.47 15.32 12.13
C ASP A 169 -8.62 15.84 10.69
N LYS A 170 -7.53 16.33 10.10
CA LYS A 170 -7.49 16.73 8.68
C LYS A 170 -7.71 15.57 7.72
N LEU A 171 -7.22 14.39 8.04
CA LEU A 171 -7.50 13.19 7.24
C LEU A 171 -8.99 12.80 7.31
N MET A 172 -9.60 12.91 8.49
CA MET A 172 -11.01 12.58 8.73
C MET A 172 -11.99 13.57 8.10
N GLU A 173 -11.65 14.86 8.09
CA GLU A 173 -12.42 15.91 7.39
C GLU A 173 -12.61 15.61 5.89
N ARG A 174 -11.73 14.82 5.29
CA ARG A 174 -11.76 14.49 3.86
C ARG A 174 -12.59 13.26 3.53
N LYS A 175 -12.93 12.43 4.51
CA LYS A 175 -13.79 11.26 4.30
C LYS A 175 -15.26 11.70 4.26
N SER A 176 -16.05 11.24 3.30
CA SER A 176 -17.51 11.42 3.33
C SER A 176 -18.20 10.08 3.59
N PHE A 177 -19.12 10.10 4.56
CA PHE A 177 -19.99 8.97 4.92
C PHE A 177 -21.46 9.27 4.59
N GLU A 178 -21.71 10.24 3.72
CA GLU A 178 -23.06 10.62 3.30
C GLU A 178 -23.83 9.42 2.75
N ASN A 179 -25.09 9.30 3.17
CA ASN A 179 -26.03 8.25 2.75
C ASN A 179 -25.53 6.82 3.02
N GLN A 180 -24.52 6.65 3.88
CA GLN A 180 -24.04 5.32 4.26
C GLN A 180 -24.68 4.86 5.57
N PHE A 181 -25.14 3.62 5.58
CA PHE A 181 -25.57 2.97 6.81
C PHE A 181 -24.37 2.76 7.75
N LEU A 182 -24.55 2.99 9.05
CA LEU A 182 -23.46 3.06 10.04
C LEU A 182 -22.47 1.88 9.97
N PRO A 183 -22.90 0.60 9.95
CA PRO A 183 -21.97 -0.53 9.87
C PRO A 183 -21.18 -0.57 8.55
N ASN A 184 -21.77 -0.11 7.45
CA ASN A 184 -21.09 -0.05 6.15
C ASN A 184 -20.00 1.03 6.16
N ALA A 185 -20.32 2.21 6.69
CA ALA A 185 -19.36 3.29 6.87
C ALA A 185 -18.20 2.87 7.77
N LEU A 186 -18.51 2.16 8.87
CA LEU A 186 -17.51 1.69 9.82
C LEU A 186 -16.61 0.60 9.22
N ARG A 187 -17.15 -0.35 8.42
CA ARG A 187 -16.34 -1.31 7.64
C ARG A 187 -15.41 -0.60 6.67
N LYS A 188 -15.94 0.35 5.89
CA LYS A 188 -15.14 1.13 4.95
C LYS A 188 -14.01 1.88 5.68
N PHE A 189 -14.32 2.45 6.83
CA PHE A 189 -13.34 3.17 7.64
C PHE A 189 -12.18 2.28 8.10
N PHE A 190 -12.46 1.10 8.65
CA PHE A 190 -11.41 0.16 9.10
C PHE A 190 -10.68 -0.59 7.98
N ASN A 191 -11.23 -0.61 6.76
CA ASN A 191 -10.48 -1.08 5.59
C ASN A 191 -9.41 -0.08 5.13
N GLU A 192 -9.63 1.22 5.39
CA GLU A 192 -8.72 2.29 4.96
C GLU A 192 -7.73 2.68 6.07
N VAL A 193 -8.14 2.57 7.33
CA VAL A 193 -7.29 2.85 8.50
C VAL A 193 -6.93 1.52 9.15
N GLU A 194 -5.64 1.23 9.24
CA GLU A 194 -5.20 0.10 10.03
C GLU A 194 -5.44 0.39 11.51
N ALA A 195 -6.57 -0.08 12.01
CA ALA A 195 -6.84 -0.03 13.43
C ALA A 195 -5.91 -1.01 14.17
N PRO A 196 -5.21 -0.56 15.23
CA PRO A 196 -4.45 -1.45 16.09
C PRO A 196 -5.38 -2.42 16.83
N ASN A 197 -4.77 -3.41 17.49
CA ASN A 197 -5.46 -4.43 18.28
C ASN A 197 -6.60 -3.84 19.14
N ALA A 198 -7.70 -4.57 19.29
CA ALA A 198 -9.00 -4.13 19.85
C ALA A 198 -8.99 -3.57 21.29
N ARG A 199 -7.83 -3.48 21.94
CA ARG A 199 -7.62 -2.96 23.30
C ARG A 199 -6.59 -1.81 23.30
N ASN A 200 -6.69 -0.89 22.36
CA ASN A 200 -5.82 0.29 22.32
C ASN A 200 -6.64 1.58 22.51
N GLU A 201 -6.13 2.52 23.31
CA GLU A 201 -6.63 3.89 23.45
C GLU A 201 -6.79 4.58 22.09
N TYR A 202 -5.93 4.25 21.12
CA TYR A 202 -6.06 4.75 19.75
C TYR A 202 -7.35 4.31 19.04
N LEU A 203 -7.89 3.12 19.32
CA LEU A 203 -9.21 2.72 18.76
C LEU A 203 -10.30 3.69 19.23
N SER A 204 -10.26 4.07 20.51
CA SER A 204 -11.19 5.05 21.07
C SER A 204 -11.05 6.40 20.36
N LEU A 205 -9.82 6.85 20.11
CA LEU A 205 -9.56 8.07 19.35
C LEU A 205 -10.12 8.00 17.92
N LEU A 206 -9.87 6.91 17.21
CA LEU A 206 -10.40 6.68 15.86
C LEU A 206 -11.93 6.71 15.83
N LEU A 207 -12.57 6.02 16.78
CA LEU A 207 -14.03 5.98 16.89
C LEU A 207 -14.62 7.33 17.26
N ASP A 208 -13.94 8.11 18.10
CA ASP A 208 -14.37 9.47 18.46
C ASP A 208 -14.42 10.38 17.21
N ARG A 209 -13.35 10.35 16.40
CA ARG A 209 -13.28 11.13 15.15
C ARG A 209 -14.23 10.61 14.08
N PHE A 210 -14.35 9.30 13.96
CA PHE A 210 -15.31 8.67 13.06
C PHE A 210 -16.74 9.09 13.42
N SER A 211 -17.11 9.06 14.70
CA SER A 211 -18.46 9.40 15.17
C SER A 211 -18.78 10.87 14.89
N LEU A 212 -17.84 11.77 15.16
CA LEU A 212 -17.98 13.18 14.84
C LEU A 212 -18.19 13.39 13.33
N ARG A 213 -17.40 12.71 12.49
CA ARG A 213 -17.50 12.85 11.04
C ARG A 213 -18.76 12.21 10.46
N PHE A 214 -19.20 11.08 11.01
CA PHE A 214 -20.40 10.37 10.57
C PHE A 214 -21.66 11.22 10.78
N VAL A 215 -21.80 11.84 11.96
CA VAL A 215 -22.92 12.75 12.25
C VAL A 215 -22.87 13.98 11.37
N ALA A 216 -21.69 14.58 11.19
CA ALA A 216 -21.52 15.74 10.30
C ALA A 216 -21.88 15.41 8.83
N SER A 217 -21.62 14.19 8.38
CA SER A 217 -21.98 13.71 7.03
C SER A 217 -23.46 13.33 6.91
N ASN A 218 -24.17 13.10 8.03
CA ASN A 218 -25.53 12.58 8.05
C ASN A 218 -26.43 13.32 9.07
N PRO A 219 -26.65 14.64 8.92
CA PRO A 219 -27.38 15.45 9.89
C PRO A 219 -28.85 15.03 10.07
N GLY A 220 -29.45 14.36 9.09
CA GLY A 220 -30.84 13.90 9.14
C GLY A 220 -31.09 12.62 9.95
N THR A 221 -30.04 11.97 10.49
CA THR A 221 -30.17 10.69 11.21
C THR A 221 -30.72 10.82 12.63
N GLY A 222 -30.68 12.03 13.22
CA GLY A 222 -31.06 12.26 14.61
C GLY A 222 -30.15 11.61 15.65
N LEU A 223 -29.00 11.05 15.24
CA LEU A 223 -28.01 10.46 16.14
C LEU A 223 -27.02 11.52 16.63
N SER A 224 -26.74 11.54 17.94
CA SER A 224 -25.64 12.34 18.48
C SER A 224 -24.29 11.65 18.29
N LYS A 225 -23.20 12.40 18.44
CA LYS A 225 -21.83 11.86 18.39
C LYS A 225 -21.65 10.72 19.40
N GLU A 226 -22.15 10.91 20.62
CA GLU A 226 -22.06 9.94 21.72
C GLU A 226 -22.84 8.66 21.40
N MET A 227 -24.03 8.79 20.79
CA MET A 227 -24.80 7.64 20.33
C MET A 227 -24.02 6.83 19.29
N VAL A 228 -23.49 7.49 18.26
CA VAL A 228 -22.72 6.82 17.20
C VAL A 228 -21.49 6.13 17.78
N PHE A 229 -20.79 6.77 18.71
CA PHE A 229 -19.62 6.19 19.38
C PHE A 229 -19.96 4.88 20.10
N ILE A 230 -21.03 4.88 20.92
CA ILE A 230 -21.48 3.68 21.65
C ILE A 230 -21.97 2.59 20.69
N LEU A 231 -22.67 2.96 19.61
CA LEU A 231 -23.10 2.03 18.57
C LEU A 231 -21.90 1.38 17.88
N CYS A 232 -20.85 2.14 17.55
CA CYS A 232 -19.64 1.59 16.93
C CYS A 232 -18.97 0.52 17.83
N TYR A 233 -18.82 0.80 19.12
CA TYR A 233 -18.32 -0.21 20.06
C TYR A 233 -19.22 -1.44 20.14
N SER A 234 -20.54 -1.23 20.19
CA SER A 234 -21.51 -2.33 20.21
C SER A 234 -21.37 -3.22 18.97
N LEU A 235 -21.17 -2.62 17.79
CA LEU A 235 -20.97 -3.33 16.52
C LEU A 235 -19.64 -4.10 16.47
N ILE A 236 -18.57 -3.53 17.01
CA ILE A 236 -17.27 -4.20 17.12
C ILE A 236 -17.36 -5.40 18.07
N LEU A 237 -17.98 -5.23 19.24
CA LEU A 237 -18.18 -6.31 20.20
C LEU A 237 -19.05 -7.43 19.63
N LEU A 238 -20.13 -7.07 18.91
CA LEU A 238 -20.95 -8.04 18.18
C LEU A 238 -20.15 -8.78 17.12
N SER A 239 -19.29 -8.07 16.37
CA SER A 239 -18.44 -8.66 15.35
C SER A 239 -17.45 -9.68 15.93
N VAL A 240 -16.81 -9.35 17.05
CA VAL A 240 -15.90 -10.25 17.77
C VAL A 240 -16.66 -11.48 18.29
N ASP A 241 -17.83 -11.28 18.89
CA ASP A 241 -18.68 -12.36 19.39
C ASP A 241 -19.08 -13.34 18.27
N LEU A 242 -19.57 -12.82 17.15
CA LEU A 242 -20.05 -13.63 16.01
C LEU A 242 -18.91 -14.38 15.31
N CYS A 243 -17.73 -13.78 15.17
CA CYS A 243 -16.61 -14.37 14.43
C CYS A 243 -15.69 -15.26 15.27
N SER A 244 -15.58 -15.04 16.59
CA SER A 244 -14.62 -15.80 17.42
C SER A 244 -15.04 -17.27 17.58
N PRO A 245 -14.19 -18.26 17.22
CA PRO A 245 -14.52 -19.67 17.37
C PRO A 245 -14.67 -20.10 18.84
N HIS A 246 -14.13 -19.31 19.78
CA HIS A 246 -14.19 -19.58 21.22
C HIS A 246 -15.57 -19.31 21.82
N VAL A 247 -16.39 -18.48 21.18
CA VAL A 247 -17.74 -18.17 21.64
C VAL A 247 -18.72 -19.20 21.07
N LYS A 248 -19.15 -20.15 21.92
CA LYS A 248 -20.13 -21.20 21.55
C LYS A 248 -21.55 -20.66 21.41
N ASN A 249 -21.96 -19.82 22.35
CA ASN A 249 -23.29 -19.21 22.38
C ASN A 249 -23.20 -17.78 21.87
N LYS A 250 -23.48 -17.60 20.57
CA LYS A 250 -23.45 -16.29 19.91
C LYS A 250 -24.56 -15.38 20.43
N MET A 251 -24.28 -14.09 20.50
CA MET A 251 -25.24 -13.06 20.88
C MET A 251 -26.40 -13.05 19.89
N SER A 252 -27.61 -13.26 20.39
CA SER A 252 -28.83 -13.17 19.59
C SER A 252 -29.20 -11.71 19.30
N LYS A 253 -30.00 -11.49 18.25
CA LYS A 253 -30.55 -10.16 17.92
C LYS A 253 -31.25 -9.49 19.10
N ARG A 254 -32.04 -10.26 19.86
CA ARG A 254 -32.75 -9.77 21.04
C ARG A 254 -31.80 -9.34 22.15
N GLU A 255 -30.72 -10.08 22.36
CA GLU A 255 -29.70 -9.74 23.35
C GLU A 255 -28.92 -8.50 22.95
N PHE A 256 -28.54 -8.37 21.67
CA PHE A 256 -27.89 -7.17 21.15
C PHE A 256 -28.74 -5.91 21.40
N ILE A 257 -30.01 -5.92 20.98
CA ILE A 257 -30.93 -4.79 21.18
C ILE A 257 -31.02 -4.43 22.67
N ARG A 258 -31.22 -5.43 23.54
CA ARG A 258 -31.30 -5.23 25.00
C ARG A 258 -30.01 -4.62 25.57
N ASN A 259 -28.85 -5.09 25.14
CA ASN A 259 -27.55 -4.66 25.65
C ASN A 259 -27.24 -3.23 25.20
N THR A 260 -27.42 -2.92 23.92
CA THR A 260 -27.15 -1.59 23.35
C THR A 260 -28.10 -0.53 23.91
N ARG A 261 -29.38 -0.86 24.12
CA ARG A 261 -30.36 0.06 24.73
C ARG A 261 -29.98 0.48 26.16
N ARG A 262 -29.26 -0.37 26.91
CA ARG A 262 -28.78 -0.02 28.25
C ARG A 262 -27.57 0.91 28.23
N ALA A 263 -26.85 0.96 27.12
CA ALA A 263 -25.59 1.69 26.99
C ALA A 263 -25.76 3.11 26.43
N THR A 264 -26.82 3.40 25.69
CA THR A 264 -27.05 4.69 25.05
C THR A 264 -28.48 5.19 25.26
N THR A 265 -28.74 6.44 24.88
CA THR A 265 -30.09 7.02 24.87
C THR A 265 -31.06 6.18 24.02
N PRO A 266 -32.38 6.28 24.23
CA PRO A 266 -33.35 5.46 23.51
C PRO A 266 -33.22 5.62 21.98
N ILE A 267 -32.93 4.51 21.31
CA ILE A 267 -32.93 4.36 19.85
C ILE A 267 -33.99 3.31 19.51
N SER A 268 -34.61 3.42 18.33
CA SER A 268 -35.62 2.46 17.88
C SER A 268 -35.07 1.03 17.84
N ASP A 269 -35.83 0.07 18.38
CA ASP A 269 -35.49 -1.35 18.36
C ASP A 269 -35.36 -1.88 16.93
N ASP A 270 -36.14 -1.34 15.98
CA ASP A 270 -36.05 -1.68 14.56
C ASP A 270 -34.68 -1.29 13.98
N PHE A 271 -34.19 -0.09 14.30
CA PHE A 271 -32.89 0.38 13.85
C PHE A 271 -31.75 -0.47 14.43
N LEU A 272 -31.78 -0.76 15.73
CA LEU A 272 -30.82 -1.66 16.37
C LEU A 272 -30.88 -3.07 15.77
N GLY A 273 -32.08 -3.52 15.44
CA GLY A 273 -32.29 -4.78 14.72
C GLY A 273 -31.63 -4.79 13.33
N HIS A 274 -31.78 -3.72 12.56
CA HIS A 274 -31.13 -3.57 11.25
C HIS A 274 -29.60 -3.51 11.36
N LEU A 275 -29.05 -2.91 12.42
CA LEU A 275 -27.60 -2.94 12.68
C LEU A 275 -27.13 -4.39 12.87
N TYR A 276 -27.82 -5.18 13.71
CA TYR A 276 -27.50 -6.59 13.93
C TYR A 276 -27.56 -7.40 12.64
N ASP A 277 -28.67 -7.30 11.89
CA ASP A 277 -28.86 -8.04 10.65
C ASP A 277 -27.75 -7.74 9.64
N ASN A 278 -27.31 -6.48 9.58
CA ASN A 278 -26.25 -6.09 8.68
C ASN A 278 -24.88 -6.70 9.05
N ILE A 279 -24.54 -6.81 10.34
CA ILE A 279 -23.32 -7.54 10.76
C ILE A 279 -23.44 -9.02 10.44
N TYR A 280 -24.59 -9.61 10.75
CA TYR A 280 -24.84 -11.04 10.57
C TYR A 280 -24.80 -11.47 9.10
N LEU A 281 -25.39 -10.66 8.20
CA LEU A 281 -25.52 -10.99 6.78
C LEU A 281 -24.32 -10.55 5.93
N VAL A 282 -23.75 -9.37 6.20
CA VAL A 282 -22.69 -8.79 5.35
C VAL A 282 -21.29 -9.13 5.89
N GLY A 283 -21.14 -9.37 7.19
CA GLY A 283 -19.88 -9.77 7.82
C GLY A 283 -19.39 -8.80 8.89
N HIS A 284 -18.27 -9.14 9.54
CA HIS A 284 -17.75 -8.36 10.65
C HIS A 284 -17.28 -6.95 10.26
N VAL A 285 -17.37 -6.03 11.22
CA VAL A 285 -16.76 -4.70 11.15
C VAL A 285 -15.44 -4.65 11.93
N ALA A 286 -15.16 -5.70 12.71
CA ALA A 286 -13.99 -5.76 13.58
C ALA A 286 -12.68 -5.56 12.79
N PRO A 287 -11.73 -4.75 13.31
CA PRO A 287 -10.38 -4.68 12.78
C PRO A 287 -9.77 -6.07 12.66
N THR A 288 -9.01 -6.35 11.59
CA THR A 288 -8.52 -7.68 11.20
C THR A 288 -7.83 -8.48 12.32
N THR A 289 -7.29 -7.83 13.35
CA THR A 289 -6.63 -8.46 14.50
C THR A 289 -7.56 -8.86 15.64
N ALA A 290 -8.83 -8.44 15.61
CA ALA A 290 -9.79 -8.67 16.69
C ALA A 290 -10.52 -10.01 16.59
N CYS A 291 -10.56 -10.64 15.41
CA CYS A 291 -11.17 -11.96 15.21
C CYS A 291 -10.18 -13.12 15.40
N SER A 292 -8.88 -12.83 15.54
CA SER A 292 -7.80 -13.82 15.66
C SER A 292 -7.57 -14.33 17.09
N TYR A 293 -8.36 -13.85 18.06
CA TYR A 293 -8.29 -14.23 19.47
C TYR A 293 -9.64 -14.73 19.99
#